data_AF-A0A645AA26-F1
#
_entry.id   AF-A0A645AA26-F1
#
_cell.length_a   1.000
_cell.length_b   1.000
_cell.length_c   1.000
_cell.angle_alpha   90.00
_cell.angle_beta   90.00
_cell.angle_gamma   90.00
#
_symmetry.space_group_name_H-M   'P 1'
#
loop_
_entity.id
_entity.type
_entity.pdbx_description
1 polymer ?
#
loop_
_entity_poly.entity_id
_entity_poly.type
_entity_poly.pdbx_seq_one_letter_code
_entity_poly.pdbx_strand_id
1 'polypeptide(L)'
;MLPEDRELMMIQAGTSTRAVAATVNDLLATGPTTGAQVFAATPEACRRLVVLLGMLDLGLAHGRVELGATESVTLVTPGGRTRTVLVPLVHFDGPLPIKDGDND
;
A
#
# COMPACT_ATOMS: atom_id res chain seq x y z
N MET A 1 15.42 -22.92 -8.33
CA MET A 1 14.27 -22.08 -7.97
C MET A 1 13.38 -22.05 -9.18
N LEU A 2 12.12 -22.48 -9.04
CA LEU A 2 11.20 -22.52 -10.16
C LEU A 2 10.71 -21.08 -10.46
N PRO A 3 10.32 -20.75 -11.70
CA PRO A 3 9.82 -19.40 -12.04
C PRO A 3 8.68 -18.91 -11.14
N GLU A 4 7.77 -19.80 -10.75
CA GLU A 4 6.65 -19.56 -9.83
C GLU A 4 7.12 -19.15 -8.42
N ASP A 5 8.21 -19.74 -7.92
CA ASP A 5 8.78 -19.37 -6.62
C ASP A 5 9.31 -17.93 -6.67
N ARG A 6 9.90 -17.54 -7.81
CA ARG A 6 10.41 -16.18 -8.02
C ARG A 6 9.30 -15.15 -8.02
N GLU A 7 8.18 -15.46 -8.69
CA GLU A 7 7.02 -14.58 -8.75
C GLU A 7 6.39 -14.39 -7.35
N LEU A 8 6.22 -15.50 -6.62
CA LEU A 8 5.71 -15.46 -5.25
C LEU A 8 6.61 -14.62 -4.32
N MET A 9 7.93 -14.78 -4.41
CA MET A 9 8.88 -13.96 -3.65
C MET A 9 8.79 -12.48 -3.99
N MET A 10 8.70 -12.13 -5.28
CA MET A 10 8.55 -10.74 -5.72
C MET A 10 7.27 -10.11 -5.18
N ILE A 11 6.17 -10.85 -5.18
CA ILE A 11 4.90 -10.37 -4.63
C ILE A 11 4.98 -10.22 -3.11
N GLN A 12 5.58 -11.17 -2.39
CA GLN A 12 5.78 -11.04 -0.95
C GLN A 12 6.60 -9.79 -0.61
N ALA A 13 7.72 -9.56 -1.31
CA ALA A 13 8.52 -8.37 -1.12
C ALA A 13 7.72 -7.08 -1.44
N GLY A 14 7.00 -7.07 -2.57
CA GLY A 14 6.21 -5.92 -3.04
C GLY A 14 4.92 -5.67 -2.25
N THR A 15 4.52 -6.58 -1.35
CA THR A 15 3.36 -6.41 -0.46
C THR A 15 3.76 -6.13 0.99
N SER A 16 5.06 -6.03 1.29
CA SER A 16 5.57 -5.70 2.62
C SER A 16 5.26 -4.25 3.01
N THR A 17 5.12 -3.98 4.31
CA THR A 17 4.95 -2.61 4.84
C THR A 17 6.06 -1.67 4.37
N ARG A 18 7.29 -2.18 4.21
CA ARG A 18 8.42 -1.43 3.66
C ARG A 18 8.17 -0.98 2.21
N ALA A 19 7.70 -1.89 1.36
CA ALA A 19 7.39 -1.57 -0.03
C ALA A 19 6.23 -0.56 -0.13
N VAL A 20 5.24 -0.67 0.75
CA VAL A 20 4.15 0.30 0.85
C VAL A 20 4.69 1.68 1.27
N ALA A 21 5.52 1.75 2.31
CA ALA A 21 6.13 3.01 2.76
C ALA A 21 7.03 3.65 1.70
N ALA A 22 7.78 2.84 0.95
CA ALA A 22 8.56 3.32 -0.19
C ALA A 22 7.67 3.94 -1.27
N THR A 23 6.59 3.25 -1.65
CA THR A 23 5.60 3.77 -2.62
C THR A 23 4.99 5.11 -2.17
N VAL A 24 4.67 5.23 -0.88
CA VAL A 24 4.19 6.49 -0.29
C VAL A 24 5.24 7.59 -0.45
N ASN A 25 6.50 7.32 -0.09
CA ASN A 25 7.58 8.31 -0.15
C ASN A 25 7.87 8.77 -1.59
N ASP A 26 7.83 7.85 -2.56
CA ASP A 26 8.00 8.18 -3.98
C ASP A 26 6.90 9.11 -4.47
N LEU A 27 5.64 8.86 -4.09
CA LEU A 27 4.52 9.74 -4.43
C LEU A 27 4.63 11.10 -3.74
N LEU A 28 5.05 11.13 -2.48
CA LEU A 28 5.23 12.36 -1.71
C LEU A 28 6.25 13.31 -2.33
N ALA A 29 7.23 12.80 -3.09
CA ALA A 29 8.16 13.63 -3.85
C ALA A 29 7.45 14.52 -4.90
N THR A 30 6.22 14.17 -5.27
CA THR A 30 5.39 14.93 -6.24
C THR A 30 4.29 15.76 -5.57
N GLY A 31 3.99 15.52 -4.29
CA GLY A 31 2.99 16.23 -3.50
C GLY A 31 2.24 15.33 -2.52
N PRO A 32 1.32 15.90 -1.72
CA PRO A 32 0.46 15.13 -0.82
C PRO A 32 -0.32 14.04 -1.55
N THR A 33 -0.52 12.90 -0.89
CA THR A 33 -1.11 11.70 -1.51
C THR A 33 -2.09 10.99 -0.58
N THR A 34 -2.97 10.18 -1.15
CA THR A 34 -4.03 9.42 -0.46
C THR A 34 -3.76 7.91 -0.50
N GLY A 35 -4.42 7.14 0.36
CA GLY A 35 -4.32 5.68 0.35
C GLY A 35 -4.69 5.06 -1.01
N ALA A 36 -5.71 5.59 -1.70
CA ALA A 36 -6.14 5.15 -3.01
C ALA A 36 -5.10 5.47 -4.10
N GLN A 37 -4.44 6.62 -4.03
CA GLN A 37 -3.35 6.96 -4.94
C GLN A 37 -2.14 6.05 -4.73
N VAL A 38 -1.80 5.73 -3.48
CA VAL A 38 -0.73 4.77 -3.14
C VAL A 38 -1.08 3.37 -3.64
N PHE A 39 -2.34 2.93 -3.48
CA PHE A 39 -2.80 1.65 -4.04
C PHE A 39 -2.69 1.61 -5.57
N ALA A 40 -3.10 2.70 -6.23
CA ALA A 40 -3.02 2.81 -7.67
C ALA A 40 -1.57 2.87 -8.19
N ALA A 41 -0.65 3.43 -7.42
CA ALA A 41 0.78 3.44 -7.76
C ALA A 41 1.48 2.09 -7.50
N THR A 42 0.91 1.25 -6.61
CA THR A 42 1.44 -0.09 -6.35
C THR A 42 1.41 -0.93 -7.64
N PRO A 43 2.47 -1.71 -7.95
CA PRO A 43 2.47 -2.61 -9.11
C PRO A 43 1.26 -3.54 -9.11
N GLU A 44 0.65 -3.75 -10.28
CA GLU A 44 -0.63 -4.48 -10.40
C GLU A 44 -0.60 -5.87 -9.75
N ALA A 45 0.50 -6.62 -9.93
CA ALA A 45 0.69 -7.93 -9.30
C ALA A 45 0.64 -7.90 -7.74
N CYS A 46 0.96 -6.75 -7.15
CA CYS A 46 1.01 -6.51 -5.72
C CYS A 46 -0.25 -5.79 -5.18
N ARG A 47 -1.16 -5.29 -6.04
CA ARG A 47 -2.42 -4.61 -5.67
C ARG A 47 -3.42 -5.56 -5.01
N ARG A 48 -3.11 -5.99 -3.80
CA ARG A 48 -3.85 -7.00 -3.03
C ARG A 48 -4.39 -6.38 -1.74
N LEU A 49 -5.34 -7.08 -1.12
CA LEU A 49 -5.91 -6.66 0.16
C LEU A 49 -4.84 -6.42 1.23
N VAL A 50 -3.78 -7.22 1.26
CA VAL A 50 -2.67 -7.05 2.22
C VAL A 50 -1.97 -5.68 2.09
N VAL A 51 -1.82 -5.14 0.89
CA VAL A 51 -1.26 -3.78 0.69
C VAL A 51 -2.22 -2.72 1.20
N LEU A 52 -3.52 -2.90 0.94
CA LEU A 52 -4.55 -2.01 1.47
C LEU A 52 -4.55 -1.97 2.99
N LEU A 53 -4.44 -3.13 3.64
CA LEU A 53 -4.32 -3.22 5.10
C LEU A 53 -3.03 -2.58 5.59
N GLY A 54 -1.88 -2.85 4.96
CA GLY A 54 -0.60 -2.23 5.33
C GLY A 54 -0.59 -0.71 5.22
N MET A 55 -1.29 -0.14 4.24
CA MET A 55 -1.48 1.32 4.13
C MET A 55 -2.34 1.88 5.26
N LEU A 56 -3.43 1.19 5.62
CA LEU A 56 -4.29 1.60 6.73
C LEU A 56 -3.53 1.53 8.06
N ASP A 57 -2.75 0.48 8.28
CA ASP A 57 -1.90 0.34 9.47
C ASP A 57 -0.86 1.46 9.56
N LEU A 58 -0.21 1.82 8.45
CA LEU A 58 0.70 2.96 8.37
C LEU A 58 -0.04 4.29 8.63
N GLY A 59 -1.22 4.46 8.06
CA GLY A 59 -2.07 5.62 8.30
C GLY A 59 -2.37 5.78 9.79
N LEU A 60 -2.80 4.70 10.44
CA LEU A 60 -3.12 4.67 11.88
C LEU A 60 -1.87 4.95 12.73
N ALA A 61 -0.76 4.27 12.46
CA ALA A 61 0.48 4.40 13.22
C ALA A 61 1.04 5.83 13.19
N HIS A 62 0.77 6.58 12.13
CA HIS A 62 1.28 7.95 11.95
C HIS A 62 0.21 9.03 12.10
N GLY A 63 -1.00 8.71 12.57
CA GLY A 63 -2.06 9.70 12.80
C GLY A 63 -2.59 10.36 11.52
N ARG A 64 -2.58 9.62 10.41
CA ARG A 64 -2.88 10.09 9.05
C ARG A 64 -4.25 9.63 8.53
N VAL A 65 -5.06 9.03 9.39
CA VAL A 65 -6.43 8.64 9.04
C VAL A 65 -7.37 9.79 9.37
N GLU A 66 -8.15 10.22 8.38
CA GLU A 66 -9.18 11.23 8.56
C GLU A 66 -10.48 10.60 9.06
N LEU A 67 -10.89 10.96 10.28
CA LEU A 67 -12.09 10.41 10.90
C LEU A 67 -13.36 10.93 10.22
N GLY A 68 -14.22 9.99 9.79
CA GLY A 68 -15.50 10.32 9.16
C GLY A 68 -15.42 10.57 7.65
N ALA A 69 -14.23 10.55 7.06
CA ALA A 69 -14.01 10.59 5.63
C ALA A 69 -13.65 9.19 5.09
N THR A 70 -14.04 8.90 3.85
CA THR A 70 -13.76 7.63 3.18
C THR A 70 -13.25 7.85 1.77
N GLU A 71 -12.41 6.93 1.30
CA GLU A 71 -11.97 6.86 -0.08
C GLU A 71 -12.34 5.53 -0.73
N SER A 72 -12.47 5.55 -2.06
CA SER A 72 -12.80 4.37 -2.85
C SER A 72 -11.55 3.72 -3.41
N VAL A 73 -11.36 2.44 -3.14
CA VAL A 73 -10.27 1.63 -3.69
C VAL A 73 -10.84 0.50 -4.54
N THR A 74 -10.29 0.32 -5.74
CA THR A 74 -10.71 -0.74 -6.65
C THR A 74 -9.78 -1.93 -6.54
N LEU A 75 -10.31 -3.06 -6.05
CA LEU A 75 -9.63 -4.34 -5.95
C LEU A 75 -9.96 -5.22 -7.15
N VAL A 76 -8.97 -5.96 -7.64
CA VAL A 76 -9.16 -7.01 -8.64
C VAL A 76 -8.86 -8.36 -7.98
N THR A 77 -9.84 -9.25 -7.99
CA THR A 77 -9.68 -10.62 -7.46
C THR A 77 -8.85 -11.49 -8.41
N PRO A 78 -8.28 -12.62 -7.94
CA PRO A 78 -7.56 -13.55 -8.83
C PRO A 78 -8.39 -14.06 -10.01
N GLY A 79 -9.72 -14.11 -9.88
CA GLY A 79 -10.64 -14.46 -10.96
C GLY A 79 -11.02 -13.30 -11.89
N GLY A 80 -10.28 -12.18 -11.85
CA GLY A 80 -10.49 -11.00 -12.70
C GLY A 80 -11.72 -10.15 -12.34
N ARG A 81 -12.43 -10.46 -11.26
CA ARG A 81 -13.58 -9.67 -10.82
C ARG A 81 -13.12 -8.41 -10.11
N THR A 82 -13.68 -7.28 -10.50
CA THR A 82 -13.45 -5.98 -9.88
C THR A 82 -14.44 -5.73 -8.73
N ARG A 83 -13.93 -5.20 -7.62
CA ARG A 83 -14.73 -4.77 -6.47
C ARG A 83 -14.23 -3.41 -6.00
N THR A 84 -15.12 -2.43 -5.94
CA THR A 84 -14.85 -1.16 -5.26
C THR A 84 -15.18 -1.30 -3.79
N VAL A 85 -14.25 -0.94 -2.92
CA VAL A 85 -14.41 -0.94 -1.47
C VAL A 85 -14.22 0.48 -0.94
N LEU A 86 -15.00 0.84 0.07
CA LEU A 86 -14.82 2.07 0.82
C LEU A 86 -13.93 1.78 2.02
N VAL A 87 -12.90 2.59 2.19
CA VAL A 87 -11.98 2.55 3.32
C VAL A 87 -11.89 3.93 3.97
N PRO A 88 -11.47 4.05 5.24
CA PRO A 88 -11.15 5.34 5.82
C PRO A 88 -10.15 6.09 4.94
N LEU A 89 -10.35 7.40 4.79
CA LEU A 89 -9.42 8.24 4.06
C LEU A 89 -8.08 8.30 4.81
N VAL A 90 -7.00 7.96 4.12
CA VAL A 90 -5.63 8.10 4.62
C VAL A 90 -4.94 9.20 3.84
N HIS A 91 -4.41 10.21 4.53
CA HIS A 91 -3.69 11.33 3.91
C HIS A 91 -2.21 11.32 4.33
N PHE A 92 -1.32 11.21 3.35
CA PHE A 92 0.11 11.32 3.55
C PHE A 92 0.59 12.69 3.06
N ASP A 93 1.23 13.43 3.96
CA ASP A 93 1.76 14.79 3.75
C ASP A 93 3.23 14.95 4.19
N GLY A 94 3.84 13.85 4.65
CA GLY A 94 5.23 13.82 5.09
C GLY A 94 5.80 12.41 4.98
N PRO A 95 7.14 12.29 4.84
CA PRO A 95 7.79 11.01 4.59
C PRO A 95 7.53 10.01 5.73
N LEU A 96 7.48 8.74 5.37
CA LEU A 96 7.42 7.61 6.29
C LEU A 96 8.82 7.08 6.57
N PRO A 97 9.14 6.70 7.83
CA PRO A 97 10.37 6.02 8.13
C PRO A 97 10.38 4.64 7.47
N ILE A 98 11.37 4.40 6.63
CA ILE A 98 11.66 3.06 6.10
C ILE A 98 12.70 2.46 7.03
N LYS A 99 12.27 1.68 8.03
CA LYS A 99 13.24 0.90 8.82
C LYS A 99 13.93 -0.10 7.88
N ASP A 100 15.24 0.01 7.73
CA ASP A 100 16.07 -1.15 7.44
C ASP A 100 15.86 -2.12 8.58
N GLY A 101 15.55 -3.38 8.27
CA GLY A 101 15.24 -4.37 9.29
C GLY A 101 16.30 -4.31 10.38
N ASP A 102 15.86 -4.17 11.63
CA ASP A 102 16.74 -4.29 12.80
C ASP A 102 17.53 -5.58 12.63
N ASN A 103 18.84 -5.42 12.48
CA ASN A 103 19.79 -6.48 12.68
C ASN A 103 20.09 -6.48 14.18
N ASP A 104 19.23 -7.14 14.94
CA ASP A 104 19.44 -7.50 16.35
C ASP A 104 19.14 -9.00 16.53
#